data_AF-A0AAW6DLY8-F1
#
_entry.id   AF-A0AAW6DLY8-F1
#
_cell.length_a   1.000
_cell.length_b   1.000
_cell.length_c   1.000
_cell.angle_alpha   90.00
_cell.angle_beta   90.00
_cell.angle_gamma   90.00
#
_symmetry.space_group_name_H-M   'P 1'
#
loop_
_entity.id
_entity.type
_entity.pdbx_description
1 polymer ?
#
loop_
_entity_poly.entity_id
_entity_poly.type
_entity_poly.pdbx_seq_one_letter_code
_entity_poly.pdbx_strand_id
1 'polypeptide(L)'
;MKISEERIKWVLRDYEGVLKYCDARYANYRRSYICEKQELQNFVLPKIDFEPRSSSGGDKRDLSDLYESWTERQKKFQKELINLMFEVEKEREEIHRIWLCFQMLPKKEYEILQKLYVDHRPYKEVELDSGISHRAFERIRKHAVELIQKAYESKWKKEKLLVYAKNEKEHR
;
A
#
# COMPACT_ATOMS: atom_id res chain seq x y z
N MET A 1 -1.43 13.94 9.82
CA MET A 1 -1.09 12.80 10.69
C MET A 1 0.41 12.64 10.66
N LYS A 2 1.07 12.62 11.83
CA LYS A 2 2.50 12.33 11.94
C LYS A 2 2.70 10.84 11.72
N ILE A 3 3.64 10.48 10.84
CA ILE A 3 4.03 9.08 10.68
C ILE A 3 4.81 8.60 11.91
N SER A 4 4.50 7.42 12.41
CA SER A 4 5.19 6.86 13.57
C SER A 4 6.60 6.38 13.22
N GLU A 5 7.52 6.44 14.18
CA GLU A 5 8.87 5.88 14.02
C GLU A 5 8.82 4.36 13.75
N GLU A 6 7.85 3.66 14.35
CA GLU A 6 7.64 2.23 14.12
C GLU A 6 7.28 1.92 12.67
N ARG A 7 6.44 2.75 12.05
CA ARG A 7 6.09 2.60 10.63
C ARG A 7 7.31 2.80 9.74
N ILE A 8 8.13 3.81 10.05
CA ILE A 8 9.39 4.05 9.32
C ILE A 8 10.33 2.84 9.46
N LYS A 9 10.54 2.34 10.68
CA LYS A 9 11.37 1.15 10.93
C LYS A 9 10.87 -0.07 10.18
N TRP A 10 9.55 -0.30 10.18
CA TRP A 10 8.93 -1.41 9.49
C TRP A 10 9.17 -1.36 7.98
N VAL A 11 9.00 -0.18 7.36
CA VAL A 11 9.26 0.01 5.92
C VAL A 11 10.75 -0.16 5.60
N LEU A 12 11.65 0.41 6.40
CA LEU A 12 13.08 0.34 6.14
C LEU A 12 13.65 -1.07 6.37
N ARG A 13 13.01 -1.87 7.23
CA ARG A 13 13.45 -3.23 7.53
C ARG A 13 13.37 -4.15 6.32
N ASP A 14 12.27 -4.10 5.57
CA ASP A 14 12.07 -4.95 4.41
C ASP A 14 11.25 -4.22 3.35
N TYR A 15 11.85 -3.17 2.77
CA TYR A 15 11.18 -2.33 1.79
C TYR A 15 10.63 -3.14 0.60
N GLU A 16 11.43 -4.06 0.08
CA GLU A 16 11.03 -4.88 -1.07
C GLU A 16 9.93 -5.89 -0.72
N GLY A 17 10.03 -6.58 0.42
CA GLY A 17 9.02 -7.55 0.85
C GLY A 17 7.69 -6.88 1.17
N VAL A 18 7.74 -5.73 1.84
CA VAL A 18 6.55 -4.90 2.12
C VAL A 18 5.87 -4.45 0.81
N LEU A 19 6.66 -4.03 -0.19
CA LEU A 19 6.13 -3.63 -1.49
C LEU A 19 5.51 -4.81 -2.25
N LYS A 20 6.21 -5.96 -2.29
CA LYS A 20 5.71 -7.20 -2.89
C LYS A 20 4.41 -7.66 -2.22
N TYR A 21 4.28 -7.50 -0.91
CA TYR A 21 3.06 -7.81 -0.18
C TYR A 21 1.88 -6.92 -0.60
N CYS A 22 2.11 -5.61 -0.80
CA CYS A 22 1.10 -4.71 -1.37
C CYS A 22 0.70 -5.12 -2.79
N ASP A 23 1.69 -5.37 -3.66
CA ASP A 23 1.44 -5.76 -5.05
C ASP A 23 0.68 -7.10 -5.14
N ALA A 24 0.98 -8.07 -4.25
CA ALA A 24 0.28 -9.34 -4.17
C ALA A 24 -1.18 -9.17 -3.72
N ARG A 25 -1.46 -8.35 -2.70
CA ARG A 25 -2.83 -8.03 -2.26
C ARG A 25 -3.62 -7.35 -3.35
N TYR A 26 -3.04 -6.35 -4.02
CA TYR A 26 -3.69 -5.66 -5.13
C TYR A 26 -4.03 -6.63 -6.27
N ALA A 27 -3.08 -7.51 -6.64
CA ALA A 27 -3.29 -8.52 -7.66
C ALA A 27 -4.36 -9.55 -7.28
N ASN A 28 -4.53 -9.85 -5.99
CA ASN A 28 -5.60 -10.71 -5.49
C ASN A 28 -6.96 -10.03 -5.65
N TYR A 29 -7.12 -8.80 -5.13
CA TYR A 29 -8.38 -8.05 -5.26
C TYR A 29 -8.77 -7.81 -6.72
N ARG A 30 -7.81 -7.49 -7.58
CA ARG A 30 -8.03 -7.35 -9.02
C ARG A 30 -8.50 -8.67 -9.67
N ARG A 31 -7.94 -9.82 -9.26
CA ARG A 31 -8.39 -11.13 -9.74
C ARG A 31 -9.82 -11.42 -9.31
N SER A 32 -10.16 -11.19 -8.04
CA SER A 32 -11.52 -11.36 -7.53
C SER A 32 -12.53 -10.49 -8.28
N TYR A 33 -12.18 -9.23 -8.54
CA TYR A 33 -13.02 -8.30 -9.32
C TYR A 33 -13.26 -8.77 -10.75
N ILE A 34 -12.23 -9.30 -11.43
CA ILE A 34 -12.37 -9.84 -12.79
C ILE A 34 -13.22 -11.10 -12.80
N CYS A 35 -13.02 -12.02 -11.84
CA CYS A 35 -13.77 -13.26 -11.72
C CYS A 35 -15.26 -12.97 -11.52
N GLU A 36 -15.60 -12.08 -10.58
CA GLU A 36 -16.98 -11.65 -10.35
C GLU A 36 -17.60 -11.01 -11.61
N LYS A 37 -16.86 -10.14 -12.30
CA LYS A 37 -17.34 -9.54 -13.56
C LYS A 37 -17.64 -10.58 -14.64
N GLN A 38 -16.83 -11.65 -14.72
CA GLN A 38 -17.05 -12.76 -15.65
C GLN A 38 -18.28 -13.59 -15.24
N GLU A 39 -18.46 -13.87 -13.95
CA GLU A 39 -19.66 -14.53 -13.44
C GLU A 39 -20.94 -13.74 -13.77
N LEU A 40 -20.92 -12.41 -13.65
CA LEU A 40 -22.04 -11.55 -14.07
C LEU A 40 -22.35 -11.70 -15.56
N GLN A 41 -21.34 -11.70 -16.44
CA GLN A 41 -21.55 -11.86 -17.87
C GLN A 41 -22.11 -13.24 -18.22
N ASN A 42 -21.66 -14.27 -17.52
CA ASN A 42 -22.11 -15.65 -17.74
C ASN A 42 -23.51 -15.91 -17.18
N PHE A 43 -23.89 -15.25 -16.07
CA PHE A 43 -25.22 -15.38 -15.46
C PHE A 43 -26.32 -14.73 -16.31
N VAL A 44 -25.98 -13.71 -17.12
CA VAL A 44 -26.93 -12.96 -17.96
C VAL A 44 -27.31 -13.70 -19.28
N LEU A 45 -26.91 -14.96 -19.49
CA LEU A 45 -27.40 -15.79 -20.60
C LEU A 45 -27.85 -17.17 -20.11
N PRO A 46 -29.14 -17.51 -20.31
CA PRO A 46 -29.66 -17.78 -21.64
C PRO A 46 -30.66 -16.72 -22.12
N LYS A 47 -30.66 -16.45 -23.43
CA LYS A 47 -31.84 -15.92 -24.13
C LYS A 47 -32.94 -16.97 -24.00
N ILE A 48 -33.78 -16.86 -22.98
CA ILE A 48 -34.96 -17.70 -22.84
C ILE A 48 -36.05 -17.01 -23.66
N ASP A 49 -36.34 -17.54 -24.84
CA ASP A 49 -37.56 -17.21 -25.57
C ASP A 49 -38.74 -17.71 -24.74
N PHE A 50 -39.32 -16.82 -23.93
CA PHE A 50 -40.50 -17.13 -23.14
C PHE A 50 -41.73 -17.16 -24.04
N GLU A 51 -42.15 -18.35 -24.49
CA GLU A 51 -43.54 -18.55 -24.89
C GLU A 51 -44.44 -18.45 -23.65
N PRO A 52 -45.54 -17.68 -23.68
CA PRO A 52 -46.38 -17.49 -22.51
C PRO A 52 -47.21 -18.76 -22.26
N ARG A 53 -46.86 -19.52 -21.22
CA ARG A 53 -47.76 -20.52 -20.63
C ARG A 53 -48.36 -19.99 -19.33
N SER A 54 -49.68 -19.85 -19.36
CA SER A 54 -50.53 -19.58 -18.20
C SER A 54 -50.47 -20.74 -17.21
N SER A 55 -50.24 -20.44 -15.92
CA SER A 55 -51.02 -21.05 -14.81
C SER A 55 -50.63 -20.46 -13.45
N SER A 56 -51.68 -20.03 -12.73
CA SER A 56 -51.99 -20.27 -11.31
C SER A 56 -50.96 -19.97 -10.20
N GLY A 57 -51.24 -18.91 -9.43
CA GLY A 57 -51.49 -19.00 -7.98
C GLY A 57 -50.46 -19.73 -7.10
N GLY A 58 -49.43 -19.02 -6.68
CA GLY A 58 -48.57 -19.36 -5.54
C GLY A 58 -47.73 -18.13 -5.19
N ASP A 59 -47.34 -17.95 -3.93
CA ASP A 59 -46.48 -16.86 -3.45
C ASP A 59 -45.13 -16.86 -4.19
N LYS A 60 -45.14 -16.28 -5.38
CA LYS A 60 -43.95 -15.98 -6.17
C LYS A 60 -43.31 -14.78 -5.48
N ARG A 61 -42.41 -15.03 -4.52
CA ARG A 61 -41.31 -14.07 -4.32
C ARG A 61 -40.67 -13.94 -5.70
N ASP A 62 -40.87 -12.79 -6.33
CA ASP A 62 -40.76 -12.69 -7.76
C ASP A 62 -39.31 -13.03 -8.15
N LEU A 63 -39.10 -13.78 -9.23
CA LEU A 63 -37.73 -14.06 -9.68
C LEU A 63 -36.97 -12.74 -9.94
N SER A 64 -37.72 -11.67 -10.24
CA SER A 64 -37.27 -10.28 -10.24
C SER A 64 -36.68 -9.83 -8.91
N ASP A 65 -37.34 -10.04 -7.77
CA ASP A 65 -36.84 -9.61 -6.44
C ASP A 65 -35.53 -10.32 -6.06
N LEU A 66 -35.44 -11.61 -6.39
CA LEU A 66 -34.21 -12.40 -6.18
C LEU A 66 -33.07 -11.90 -7.09
N TYR A 67 -33.39 -11.55 -8.33
CA TYR A 67 -32.43 -10.97 -9.26
C TYR A 67 -31.95 -9.60 -8.80
N GLU A 68 -32.85 -8.71 -8.40
CA GLU A 68 -32.55 -7.38 -7.90
C GLU A 68 -31.64 -7.45 -6.67
N SER A 69 -32.03 -8.22 -5.64
CA SER A 69 -31.23 -8.38 -4.42
C SER A 69 -29.84 -8.99 -4.69
N TRP A 70 -29.72 -9.89 -5.67
CA TRP A 70 -28.43 -10.42 -6.10
C TRP A 70 -27.58 -9.34 -6.79
N THR A 71 -28.15 -8.57 -7.72
CA THR A 71 -27.41 -7.48 -8.41
C THR A 71 -26.95 -6.39 -7.45
N GLU A 72 -27.73 -6.06 -6.41
CA GLU A 72 -27.33 -5.10 -5.38
C GLU A 72 -26.15 -5.61 -4.55
N ARG A 73 -26.19 -6.90 -4.15
CA ARG A 73 -25.09 -7.52 -3.41
C ARG A 73 -23.79 -7.51 -4.20
N GLN A 74 -23.86 -7.79 -5.50
CA GLN A 74 -22.71 -7.75 -6.41
C GLN A 74 -22.16 -6.32 -6.56
N LYS A 75 -23.02 -5.33 -6.81
CA LYS A 75 -22.59 -3.91 -6.86
C LYS A 75 -21.90 -3.48 -5.57
N LYS A 76 -22.39 -3.93 -4.42
CA LYS A 76 -21.79 -3.67 -3.11
C LYS A 76 -20.40 -4.31 -3.00
N PHE A 77 -20.28 -5.59 -3.36
CA PHE A 77 -19.01 -6.31 -3.30
C PHE A 77 -17.96 -5.73 -4.27
N GLN A 78 -18.34 -5.38 -5.49
CA GLN A 78 -17.46 -4.66 -6.44
C GLN A 78 -16.95 -3.35 -5.87
N LYS A 79 -17.84 -2.56 -5.24
CA LYS A 79 -17.47 -1.30 -4.60
C LYS A 79 -16.49 -1.53 -3.45
N GLU A 80 -16.70 -2.58 -2.65
CA GLU A 80 -15.80 -2.97 -1.57
C GLU A 80 -14.41 -3.37 -2.11
N LEU A 81 -14.35 -4.18 -3.17
CA LEU A 81 -13.08 -4.56 -3.83
C LEU A 81 -12.33 -3.33 -4.37
N ILE A 82 -13.03 -2.41 -5.02
CA ILE A 82 -12.44 -1.16 -5.52
C ILE A 82 -11.89 -0.33 -4.36
N ASN A 83 -12.64 -0.20 -3.25
CA ASN A 83 -12.16 0.51 -2.07
C ASN A 83 -10.90 -0.14 -1.48
N LEU A 84 -10.87 -1.47 -1.35
CA LEU A 84 -9.70 -2.21 -0.89
C LEU A 84 -8.48 -2.02 -1.81
N MET A 85 -8.69 -1.99 -3.13
CA MET A 85 -7.63 -1.68 -4.09
C MET A 85 -7.08 -0.27 -3.91
N PHE A 86 -7.95 0.73 -3.68
CA PHE A 86 -7.53 2.10 -3.37
C PHE A 86 -6.76 2.21 -2.05
N GLU A 87 -7.14 1.46 -1.03
CA GLU A 87 -6.42 1.42 0.25
C GLU A 87 -5.00 0.84 0.07
N VAL A 88 -4.87 -0.25 -0.69
CA VAL A 88 -3.56 -0.83 -1.00
C VAL A 88 -2.69 0.13 -1.81
N GLU A 89 -3.27 0.87 -2.77
CA GLU A 89 -2.52 1.87 -3.54
C GLU A 89 -2.04 3.01 -2.64
N LYS A 90 -2.88 3.52 -1.73
CA LYS A 90 -2.47 4.53 -0.75
C LYS A 90 -1.33 4.03 0.15
N GLU A 91 -1.43 2.78 0.60
CA GLU A 91 -0.38 2.17 1.42
C GLU A 91 0.94 2.05 0.65
N ARG A 92 0.87 1.64 -0.62
CA ARG A 92 2.01 1.55 -1.53
C ARG A 92 2.68 2.91 -1.75
N GLU A 93 1.88 3.96 -1.95
CA GLU A 93 2.39 5.32 -2.06
C GLU A 93 3.06 5.82 -0.78
N GLU A 94 2.49 5.50 0.38
CA GLU A 94 3.09 5.80 1.68
C GLU A 94 4.46 5.11 1.83
N ILE A 95 4.54 3.80 1.56
CA ILE A 95 5.78 3.00 1.61
C ILE A 95 6.86 3.63 0.71
N HIS A 96 6.51 3.91 -0.54
CA HIS A 96 7.43 4.56 -1.48
C HIS A 96 7.88 5.94 -1.00
N ARG A 97 6.97 6.73 -0.43
CA ARG A 97 7.30 8.07 0.06
C ARG A 97 8.27 8.02 1.23
N ILE A 98 8.07 7.10 2.18
CA ILE A 98 8.98 6.88 3.31
C ILE A 98 10.37 6.54 2.80
N TRP A 99 10.46 5.62 1.84
CA TRP A 99 11.72 5.22 1.24
C TRP A 99 12.43 6.40 0.56
N LEU A 100 11.70 7.22 -0.20
CA LEU A 100 12.26 8.42 -0.82
C LEU A 100 12.77 9.43 0.23
N CYS A 101 12.00 9.66 1.30
CA CYS A 101 12.42 10.54 2.40
C CYS A 101 13.70 10.02 3.09
N PHE A 102 13.83 8.70 3.25
CA PHE A 102 15.04 8.08 3.76
C PHE A 102 16.24 8.30 2.83
N GLN A 103 16.05 8.14 1.52
CA GLN A 103 17.13 8.35 0.53
C GLN A 103 17.64 9.80 0.51
N MET A 104 16.81 10.79 0.85
CA MET A 104 17.16 12.21 0.92
C MET A 104 17.85 12.64 2.21
N LEU A 105 18.07 11.73 3.16
CA LEU A 105 18.74 12.08 4.39
C LEU A 105 20.20 12.46 4.12
N PRO A 106 20.77 13.42 4.86
CA PRO A 106 22.18 13.73 4.72
C PRO A 106 23.05 12.49 4.99
N LYS A 107 24.24 12.44 4.40
CA LYS A 107 25.09 11.23 4.34
C LYS A 107 25.30 10.54 5.70
N LYS A 108 25.54 11.31 6.77
CA LYS A 108 25.80 10.76 8.12
C LYS A 108 24.55 10.09 8.71
N GLU A 109 23.41 10.77 8.64
CA GLU A 109 22.10 10.28 9.08
C GLU A 109 21.68 9.05 8.28
N TYR A 110 21.88 9.09 6.96
CA TYR A 110 21.60 7.99 6.06
C TYR A 110 22.41 6.74 6.40
N GLU A 111 23.73 6.86 6.54
CA GLU A 111 24.62 5.72 6.82
C GLU A 111 24.27 5.01 8.14
N ILE A 112 23.94 5.79 9.18
CA ILE A 112 23.53 5.23 10.48
C ILE A 112 22.21 4.46 10.33
N LEU A 113 21.20 5.05 9.69
CA LEU A 113 19.89 4.40 9.52
C LEU A 113 19.96 3.20 8.55
N GLN A 114 20.79 3.26 7.51
CA GLN A 114 21.05 2.16 6.59
C GLN A 114 21.60 0.95 7.36
N LYS A 115 22.70 1.14 8.10
CA LYS A 115 23.33 0.06 8.88
C LYS A 115 22.39 -0.52 9.95
N LEU A 116 21.63 0.34 10.64
CA LEU A 116 20.73 -0.09 11.72
C LEU A 116 19.46 -0.79 11.21
N TYR A 117 18.76 -0.17 10.27
CA TYR A 117 17.41 -0.58 9.91
C TYR A 117 17.35 -1.42 8.65
N VAL A 118 18.22 -1.18 7.67
CA VAL A 118 18.23 -1.92 6.39
C VAL A 118 19.18 -3.11 6.46
N ASP A 119 20.41 -2.91 6.95
CA ASP A 119 21.42 -3.99 7.04
C ASP A 119 21.27 -4.84 8.32
N HIS A 120 20.37 -4.43 9.23
CA HIS A 120 20.09 -5.09 10.52
C HIS A 120 21.33 -5.30 11.41
N ARG A 121 22.32 -4.41 11.31
CA ARG A 121 23.52 -4.54 12.13
C ARG A 121 23.22 -4.28 13.61
N PRO A 122 23.89 -4.98 14.54
CA PRO A 122 23.75 -4.74 15.96
C PRO A 122 24.05 -3.28 16.33
N TYR A 123 23.23 -2.72 17.22
CA TYR A 123 23.34 -1.32 17.62
C TYR A 123 24.74 -0.92 18.06
N LYS A 124 25.35 -1.74 18.91
CA LYS A 124 26.70 -1.51 19.47
C LYS A 124 27.78 -1.50 18.38
N GLU A 125 27.63 -2.33 17.35
CA GLU A 125 28.59 -2.39 16.24
C GLU A 125 28.51 -1.11 15.40
N VAL A 126 27.29 -0.68 15.05
CA VAL A 126 27.10 0.56 14.28
C VAL A 126 27.56 1.79 15.06
N GLU A 127 27.35 1.81 16.38
CA GLU A 127 27.84 2.86 17.26
C GLU A 127 29.37 2.91 17.28
N LEU A 128 30.04 1.77 17.46
CA LEU A 128 31.51 1.68 17.43
C LEU A 128 32.08 2.10 16.07
N ASP A 129 31.53 1.58 14.98
CA ASP A 129 31.91 1.90 13.59
C ASP A 129 31.82 3.40 13.29
N SER A 130 30.84 4.08 13.88
CA SER A 130 30.59 5.49 13.63
C SER A 130 31.63 6.42 14.27
N GLY A 131 32.43 5.91 15.22
CA GLY A 131 33.51 6.66 15.88
C GLY A 131 33.03 7.87 16.71
N ILE A 132 31.72 7.97 16.99
CA ILE A 132 31.11 9.06 17.75
C ILE A 132 30.65 8.58 19.14
N SER A 133 30.52 9.51 20.08
CA SER A 133 30.02 9.17 21.41
C SER A 133 28.55 8.71 21.37
N HIS A 134 28.18 7.83 22.30
CA HIS A 134 26.81 7.32 22.46
C HIS A 134 25.74 8.42 22.38
N ARG A 135 25.97 9.53 23.11
CA ARG A 135 25.04 10.67 23.14
C ARG A 135 24.91 11.37 21.79
N ALA A 136 26.01 11.46 21.02
CA ALA A 136 25.98 12.03 19.68
C ALA A 136 25.27 11.08 18.71
N PHE A 137 25.50 9.77 18.83
CA PHE A 137 24.86 8.73 18.02
C PHE A 137 23.34 8.76 18.15
N GLU A 138 22.82 8.71 19.38
CA GLU A 138 21.38 8.78 19.65
C GLU A 138 20.76 10.07 19.11
N ARG A 139 21.47 11.20 19.25
CA ARG A 139 20.99 12.49 18.74
C ARG A 139 20.87 12.48 17.22
N ILE A 140 21.87 11.94 16.50
CA ILE A 140 21.84 11.87 15.03
C ILE A 140 20.75 10.89 14.57
N ARG A 141 20.63 9.72 15.21
CA ARG A 141 19.56 8.74 14.91
C ARG A 141 18.18 9.35 15.07
N LYS A 142 17.92 10.01 16.20
CA LYS A 142 16.64 10.68 16.46
C LYS A 142 16.39 11.81 15.46
N HIS A 143 17.41 12.61 15.16
CA HIS A 143 17.32 13.67 14.18
C HIS A 143 16.98 13.15 12.78
N ALA A 144 17.59 12.03 12.36
CA ALA A 144 17.30 11.38 11.09
C ALA A 144 15.82 10.96 10.97
N VAL A 145 15.26 10.37 12.03
CA VAL A 145 13.83 10.00 12.08
C VAL A 145 12.94 11.24 12.01
N GLU A 146 13.27 12.31 12.75
CA GLU A 146 12.53 13.57 12.71
C GLU A 146 12.58 14.23 11.32
N LEU A 147 13.71 14.12 10.59
CA LEU A 147 13.84 14.60 9.21
C LEU A 147 12.93 13.82 8.27
N ILE A 148 12.88 12.48 8.37
CA ILE A 148 11.95 11.66 7.58
C ILE A 148 10.50 12.09 7.87
N GLN A 149 10.13 12.25 9.13
CA GLN A 149 8.77 12.68 9.51
C GLN A 149 8.42 14.05 8.91
N LYS A 150 9.31 15.03 9.03
CA LYS A 150 9.10 16.38 8.46
C LYS A 150 9.01 16.35 6.93
N ALA A 151 9.88 15.58 6.27
CA ALA A 151 9.89 15.43 4.82
C ALA A 151 8.60 14.72 4.32
N TYR A 152 8.13 13.71 5.05
CA TYR A 152 6.88 13.01 4.76
C TYR A 152 5.68 13.96 4.84
N GLU A 153 5.63 14.82 5.85
CA GLU A 153 4.54 15.79 6.01
C GLU A 153 4.60 16.96 5.03
N SER A 154 5.79 17.33 4.59
CA SER A 154 5.97 18.39 3.60
C SER A 154 5.28 17.99 2.28
N LYS A 155 4.47 18.88 1.69
CA LYS A 155 3.66 18.67 0.47
C LYS A 155 4.49 18.44 -0.82
N TRP A 156 5.65 17.82 -0.74
CA TRP A 156 6.47 17.51 -1.89
C TRP A 156 5.73 16.50 -2.77
N LYS A 157 5.41 16.90 -3.99
CA LYS A 157 4.84 15.99 -4.99
C LYS A 157 5.86 14.87 -5.26
N LYS A 158 5.35 13.66 -5.49
CA LYS A 158 6.12 12.45 -5.80
C LYS A 158 7.19 12.70 -6.89
N GLU A 159 6.88 13.56 -7.87
CA GLU A 159 7.82 13.93 -8.93
C GLU A 159 9.07 14.66 -8.40
N LYS A 160 8.93 15.61 -7.47
CA LYS A 160 10.08 16.31 -6.87
C LYS A 160 10.92 15.38 -6.02
N LEU A 161 10.28 14.40 -5.37
CA LEU A 161 10.98 13.42 -4.55
C LEU A 161 11.84 12.47 -5.41
N LEU A 162 11.33 12.06 -6.57
CA LEU A 162 12.04 11.19 -7.51
C LEU A 162 13.25 11.88 -8.15
N VAL A 163 13.14 13.17 -8.50
CA VAL A 163 14.24 13.94 -9.10
C VAL A 163 15.40 14.12 -8.11
N TYR A 164 15.09 14.45 -6.85
CA TYR A 164 16.14 14.61 -5.82
C TYR A 164 16.84 13.30 -5.48
N ALA A 165 16.09 12.19 -5.36
CA ALA A 165 16.66 10.88 -5.07
C ALA A 165 17.57 10.36 -6.20
N LYS A 166 17.30 10.74 -7.47
CA LYS A 166 18.20 10.45 -8.60
C LYS A 166 19.48 11.27 -8.53
N ASN A 167 19.38 12.57 -8.27
CA ASN A 167 20.52 13.47 -8.23
C ASN A 167 21.48 13.15 -7.05
N GLU A 168 20.98 12.72 -5.89
CA GLU A 168 21.87 12.33 -4.79
C GLU A 168 22.58 10.98 -5.02
N LYS A 169 22.01 10.05 -5.79
CA LYS A 169 22.70 8.80 -6.16
C LYS A 169 23.87 9.03 -7.11
N GLU A 170 23.84 10.09 -7.91
CA GLU A 170 24.94 10.47 -8.82
C GLU A 170 26.06 11.24 -8.10
N HIS A 171 25.80 11.77 -6.90
CA HIS A 171 26.77 12.55 -6.10
C HIS A 171 27.26 11.85 -4.83
N ARG A 172 26.87 10.59 -4.60
CA ARG A 172 27.32 9.75 -3.48
C ARG A 172 28.32 8.70 -3.93
#